data_AF-A0A952L451-F1
#
_entry.id   AF-A0A952L451-F1
#
_cell.length_a   1.000
_cell.length_b   1.000
_cell.length_c   1.000
_cell.angle_alpha   90.00
_cell.angle_beta   90.00
_cell.angle_gamma   90.00
#
_symmetry.space_group_name_H-M   'P 1'
#
loop_
_entity.id
_entity.type
_entity.pdbx_description
1 polymer ?
#
loop_
_entity_poly.entity_id
_entity_poly.type
_entity_poly.pdbx_seq_one_letter_code
_entity_poly.pdbx_strand_id
1 'polypeptide(L)'
;MNTITELKPASADAAEAIVSAPFFIRGEVIEGNEVTQRSRDLGVTFGTPRLPLDKVVHPRTEVPPLLNVPLAEIMDFLVELGQRLMAPDNVYMQECVERMCTTHILPRAVVENTVRMAAGYLDKRILTADVEQNFPDPRAL
;
A
#
# COMPACT_ATOMS: atom_id res chain seq x y z
N MET A 1 43.98 -11.04 22.77
CA MET A 1 42.84 -11.98 22.77
C MET A 1 41.59 -11.13 22.87
N ASN A 2 40.87 -10.92 21.76
CA ASN A 2 39.64 -10.13 21.74
C ASN A 2 38.45 -11.10 21.75
N THR A 3 37.63 -10.96 22.77
CA THR A 3 36.43 -11.76 23.03
C THR A 3 35.36 -11.42 21.99
N ILE A 4 34.97 -12.40 21.18
CA ILE A 4 33.80 -12.30 20.29
C ILE A 4 32.57 -12.45 21.17
N THR A 5 31.72 -11.43 21.20
CA THR A 5 30.40 -11.52 21.84
C THR A 5 29.54 -12.48 21.01
N GLU A 6 29.29 -13.66 21.54
CA GLU A 6 28.35 -14.62 20.94
C GLU A 6 26.93 -14.02 20.95
N LEU A 7 26.35 -13.84 19.77
CA LEU A 7 24.93 -13.54 19.60
C LEU A 7 24.13 -14.79 20.00
N LYS A 8 23.49 -14.73 21.17
CA LYS A 8 22.56 -15.76 21.65
C LYS A 8 21.42 -15.93 20.62
N PRO A 9 21.16 -17.14 20.10
CA PRO A 9 20.00 -17.36 19.25
C PRO A 9 18.72 -17.14 20.07
N ALA A 10 17.75 -16.44 19.48
CA ALA A 10 16.44 -16.25 20.07
C ALA A 10 15.79 -17.61 20.38
N SER A 11 15.20 -17.73 21.57
CA SER A 11 14.56 -18.95 22.08
C SER A 11 13.42 -19.42 21.16
N ALA A 12 13.42 -20.71 20.85
CA ALA A 12 12.53 -21.36 19.87
C ALA A 12 11.07 -21.63 20.36
N ASP A 13 10.63 -21.05 21.48
CA ASP A 13 9.35 -21.41 22.12
C ASP A 13 8.25 -20.33 22.07
N ALA A 14 8.44 -19.24 21.32
CA ALA A 14 7.34 -18.38 20.93
C ALA A 14 6.87 -18.81 19.53
N ALA A 15 5.62 -19.25 19.39
CA ALA A 15 5.01 -19.43 18.08
C ALA A 15 5.24 -18.12 17.29
N GLU A 16 5.98 -18.20 16.18
CA GLU A 16 6.40 -17.02 15.43
C GLU A 16 5.14 -16.27 14.97
N ALA A 17 4.95 -15.05 15.48
CA ALA A 17 3.75 -14.26 15.17
C ALA A 17 3.72 -13.96 13.66
N ILE A 18 2.65 -14.39 12.99
CA ILE A 18 2.45 -14.14 11.57
C ILE A 18 1.91 -12.73 11.39
N VAL A 19 2.69 -11.86 10.74
CA VAL A 19 2.23 -10.51 10.38
C VAL A 19 1.17 -10.59 9.29
N SER A 20 0.04 -9.92 9.45
CA SER A 20 -1.04 -9.90 8.46
C SER A 20 -0.75 -8.91 7.33
N ALA A 21 -0.82 -9.38 6.09
CA ALA A 21 -0.73 -8.59 4.86
C ALA A 21 -2.01 -8.82 4.00
N PRO A 22 -3.11 -8.09 4.28
CA PRO A 22 -4.37 -8.24 3.57
C PRO A 22 -4.31 -7.64 2.16
N PHE A 23 -5.26 -8.01 1.31
CA PHE A 23 -5.44 -7.39 0.00
C PHE A 23 -6.64 -6.44 0.00
N PHE A 24 -6.55 -5.35 -0.76
CA PHE A 24 -7.69 -4.48 -1.07
C PHE A 24 -8.07 -4.67 -2.53
N ILE A 25 -9.23 -5.26 -2.81
CA ILE A 25 -9.66 -5.63 -4.16
C ILE A 25 -11.08 -5.10 -4.38
N ARG A 26 -11.25 -4.21 -5.36
CA ARG A 26 -12.56 -3.66 -5.78
C ARG A 26 -13.41 -3.09 -4.62
N GLY A 27 -12.77 -2.43 -3.64
CA GLY A 27 -13.47 -1.82 -2.50
C GLY A 27 -13.55 -2.70 -1.26
N GLU A 28 -13.09 -3.96 -1.34
CA GLU A 28 -13.15 -4.91 -0.23
C GLU A 28 -11.76 -5.21 0.32
N VAL A 29 -11.63 -5.21 1.65
CA VAL A 29 -10.47 -5.76 2.35
C VAL A 29 -10.66 -7.26 2.47
N ILE A 30 -9.70 -8.02 1.96
CA ILE A 30 -9.64 -9.47 2.06
C ILE A 30 -8.52 -9.81 3.04
N GLU A 31 -8.90 -10.39 4.17
CA GLU A 31 -7.99 -10.86 5.21
C GLU A 31 -7.75 -12.36 5.08
N GLY A 32 -6.63 -12.84 5.62
CA GLY A 32 -6.28 -14.25 5.57
C GLY A 32 -4.78 -14.50 5.73
N ASN A 33 -4.41 -15.76 5.88
CA ASN A 33 -3.03 -16.24 6.04
C ASN A 33 -2.77 -17.57 5.30
N GLU A 34 -3.58 -17.88 4.29
CA GLU A 34 -3.53 -19.12 3.51
C GLU A 34 -2.22 -19.29 2.74
N VAL A 35 -1.52 -18.19 2.46
CA VAL A 35 -0.16 -18.21 1.92
C VAL A 35 0.74 -17.47 2.89
N THR A 36 1.74 -18.17 3.42
CA THR A 36 2.75 -17.59 4.30
C THR A 36 4.08 -17.44 3.57
N GLN A 37 4.77 -16.34 3.83
CA GLN A 37 6.11 -16.07 3.33
C GLN A 37 7.01 -15.63 4.47
N ARG A 38 8.32 -15.91 4.33
CA ARG A 38 9.33 -15.49 5.29
C ARG A 38 10.25 -14.46 4.64
N SER A 39 10.36 -13.29 5.25
CA SER A 39 11.30 -12.25 4.83
C SER A 39 12.74 -12.79 4.90
N ARG A 40 13.47 -12.68 3.80
CA ARG A 40 14.87 -13.09 3.73
C ARG A 40 15.75 -12.22 4.63
N ASP A 41 15.49 -10.93 4.66
CA ASP A 41 16.37 -9.95 5.29
C ASP A 41 16.11 -9.81 6.79
N LEU A 42 14.85 -9.96 7.22
CA LEU A 42 14.43 -9.74 8.61
C LEU A 42 14.01 -11.02 9.32
N GLY A 43 13.86 -12.14 8.60
CA GLY A 43 13.43 -13.41 9.17
C GLY A 43 11.96 -13.46 9.61
N VAL A 44 11.21 -12.35 9.47
CA VAL A 44 9.80 -12.19 9.83
C VAL A 44 8.91 -13.00 8.91
N THR A 45 8.00 -13.77 9.49
CA THR A 45 6.93 -14.46 8.75
C THR A 45 5.69 -13.58 8.62
N PHE A 46 5.16 -13.45 7.40
CA PHE A 46 3.91 -12.76 7.12
C PHE A 46 2.97 -13.63 6.28
N GLY A 47 1.68 -13.37 6.41
CA GLY A 47 0.60 -14.14 5.80
C GLY A 47 -0.29 -13.25 4.94
N THR A 48 -0.64 -13.75 3.77
CA THR A 48 -1.58 -13.15 2.83
C THR A 48 -2.74 -14.09 2.57
N PRO A 49 -3.94 -13.59 2.27
CA PRO A 49 -5.01 -14.44 1.76
C PRO A 49 -4.62 -15.07 0.42
N ARG A 50 -5.32 -16.14 0.03
CA ARG A 50 -5.18 -16.67 -1.33
C ARG A 50 -5.74 -15.65 -2.31
N LEU A 51 -4.90 -15.16 -3.22
CA LEU A 51 -5.29 -14.13 -4.19
C LEU A 51 -6.44 -14.62 -5.10
N PRO A 52 -7.64 -14.00 -5.05
CA PRO A 52 -8.76 -14.38 -5.91
C PRO A 52 -8.58 -13.74 -7.30
N LEU A 53 -7.80 -14.37 -8.18
CA LEU A 53 -7.42 -13.82 -9.50
C LEU A 53 -8.63 -13.36 -10.34
N ASP A 54 -9.74 -14.09 -10.30
CA ASP A 54 -10.97 -13.75 -11.02
C ASP A 54 -11.63 -12.46 -10.54
N LYS A 55 -11.33 -12.00 -9.31
CA LYS A 55 -11.83 -10.73 -8.76
C LYS A 55 -10.89 -9.56 -9.01
N VAL A 56 -9.60 -9.81 -9.24
CA VAL A 56 -8.58 -8.75 -9.38
C VAL A 56 -8.73 -7.99 -10.70
N VAL A 57 -9.11 -8.70 -11.76
CA VAL A 57 -9.25 -8.11 -13.10
C VAL A 57 -10.72 -7.80 -13.36
N HIS A 58 -11.03 -6.55 -13.71
CA HIS A 58 -12.39 -6.17 -14.11
C HIS A 58 -12.79 -6.97 -15.37
N PRO A 59 -13.94 -7.67 -15.37
CA PRO A 59 -14.37 -8.45 -16.53
C PRO A 59 -14.56 -7.58 -17.77
N ARG A 60 -14.02 -8.02 -18.92
CA ARG A 60 -14.18 -7.30 -20.20
C ARG A 60 -15.62 -7.28 -20.73
N THR A 61 -16.48 -8.13 -20.17
CA THR A 61 -17.91 -8.19 -20.48
C THR A 61 -18.72 -7.15 -19.71
N GLU A 62 -18.14 -6.53 -18.68
CA GLU A 62 -18.75 -5.46 -17.91
C GLU A 62 -18.29 -4.09 -18.43
N VAL A 63 -19.15 -3.08 -18.29
CA VAL A 63 -18.76 -1.69 -18.58
C VAL A 63 -17.60 -1.33 -17.65
N PRO A 64 -16.50 -0.73 -18.15
CA PRO A 64 -15.40 -0.30 -17.31
C PRO A 64 -15.88 0.66 -16.22
N PRO A 65 -15.34 0.57 -14.99
CA PRO A 65 -15.67 1.52 -13.95
C PRO A 65 -15.26 2.94 -14.35
N LEU A 66 -15.93 3.93 -13.78
CA LEU A 66 -15.66 5.37 -13.95
C LEU A 66 -15.87 5.93 -15.38
N LEU A 67 -16.42 5.16 -16.32
CA LEU A 67 -16.63 5.60 -17.70
C LEU A 67 -17.49 6.87 -17.83
N ASN A 68 -18.41 7.08 -16.89
CA ASN A 68 -19.34 8.21 -16.86
C ASN A 68 -19.04 9.21 -15.74
N VAL A 69 -17.85 9.14 -15.14
CA VAL A 69 -17.44 10.04 -14.05
C VAL A 69 -16.60 11.17 -14.67
N PRO A 70 -16.98 12.45 -14.50
CA PRO A 70 -16.21 13.57 -15.02
C PRO A 70 -14.77 13.55 -14.50
N LEU A 71 -13.81 13.84 -15.36
CA LEU A 71 -12.39 13.92 -14.98
C LEU A 71 -12.16 14.83 -13.77
N ALA A 72 -12.87 15.97 -13.70
CA ALA A 72 -12.77 16.89 -12.57
C ALA A 72 -13.15 16.24 -11.24
N GLU A 73 -14.16 15.37 -11.21
CA GLU A 73 -14.58 14.65 -10.02
C GLU A 73 -13.53 13.60 -9.60
N ILE A 74 -12.94 12.90 -10.58
CA ILE A 74 -11.84 11.96 -10.32
C ILE A 74 -10.66 12.71 -9.70
N MET A 75 -10.28 13.87 -10.25
CA MET A 75 -9.19 14.68 -9.72
C MET A 75 -9.47 15.19 -8.30
N ASP A 76 -10.69 15.68 -8.04
CA ASP A 76 -11.08 16.14 -6.71
C ASP A 76 -11.04 14.99 -5.69
N PHE A 77 -11.50 13.80 -6.07
CA PHE A 77 -11.37 12.59 -5.24
C PHE A 77 -9.90 12.24 -4.94
N LEU A 78 -9.03 12.27 -5.95
CA LEU A 78 -7.60 11.98 -5.77
C LEU A 78 -6.92 13.01 -4.85
N VAL A 79 -7.28 14.28 -4.97
CA VAL A 79 -6.77 15.34 -4.08
C VAL A 79 -7.22 15.10 -2.63
N GLU A 80 -8.49 14.77 -2.42
CA GLU A 80 -9.01 14.42 -1.09
C GLU A 80 -8.30 13.18 -0.53
N LEU A 81 -8.06 12.16 -1.36
CA LEU A 81 -7.27 10.98 -0.98
C LEU A 81 -5.86 11.39 -0.50
N GLY A 82 -5.17 12.28 -1.21
CA GLY A 82 -3.87 12.80 -0.79
C GLY A 82 -3.89 13.44 0.60
N GLN A 83 -4.93 14.23 0.88
CA GLN A 83 -5.14 14.83 2.20
C GLN A 83 -5.41 13.76 3.27
N ARG A 84 -6.27 12.79 2.96
CA ARG A 84 -6.63 11.72 3.90
C ARG A 84 -5.46 10.80 4.21
N LEU A 85 -4.58 10.53 3.25
CA LEU A 85 -3.35 9.75 3.47
C LEU A 85 -2.41 10.41 4.48
N MET A 86 -2.40 11.74 4.54
CA MET A 86 -1.56 12.53 5.44
C MET A 86 -2.26 12.95 6.74
N ALA A 87 -3.55 12.68 6.88
CA ALA A 87 -4.32 13.09 8.03
C ALA A 87 -3.79 12.40 9.31
N PRO A 88 -3.50 13.15 10.38
CA PRO A 88 -2.91 12.60 11.60
C PRO A 88 -3.85 11.63 12.34
N ASP A 89 -5.15 11.70 12.05
CA ASP A 89 -6.19 10.83 12.62
C ASP A 89 -6.50 9.59 11.75
N ASN A 90 -5.73 9.37 10.67
CA ASN A 90 -5.92 8.21 9.82
C ASN A 90 -5.32 6.94 10.45
N VAL A 91 -6.12 6.26 11.28
CA VAL A 91 -5.73 5.02 11.95
C VAL A 91 -5.27 3.93 10.99
N TYR A 92 -5.84 3.87 9.78
CA TYR A 92 -5.48 2.86 8.78
C TYR A 92 -4.08 3.09 8.22
N MET A 93 -3.69 4.36 8.01
CA MET A 93 -2.33 4.68 7.57
C MET A 93 -1.29 4.48 8.67
N GLN A 94 -1.64 4.80 9.92
CA GLN A 94 -0.78 4.47 11.06
C GLN A 94 -0.52 2.96 11.11
N GLU A 95 -1.58 2.16 11.05
CA GLU A 95 -1.47 0.70 11.04
C GLU A 95 -0.68 0.16 9.84
N CYS A 96 -0.88 0.73 8.65
CA CYS A 96 -0.12 0.39 7.45
C CYS A 96 1.38 0.61 7.65
N VAL A 97 1.77 1.78 8.18
CA VAL A 97 3.18 2.10 8.46
C VAL A 97 3.76 1.16 9.50
N GLU A 98 3.02 0.83 10.56
CA GLU A 98 3.46 -0.16 11.57
C GLU A 98 3.75 -1.51 10.91
N ARG A 99 2.79 -2.04 10.13
CA ARG A 99 2.96 -3.32 9.43
C ARG A 99 4.14 -3.28 8.46
N MET A 100 4.26 -2.24 7.63
CA MET A 100 5.39 -2.08 6.70
C MET A 100 6.74 -2.06 7.43
N CYS A 101 6.85 -1.36 8.57
CA CYS A 101 8.09 -1.30 9.35
C CYS A 101 8.50 -2.68 9.92
N THR A 102 7.57 -3.63 10.09
CA THR A 102 7.94 -5.00 10.52
C THR A 102 8.56 -5.83 9.41
N THR A 103 8.24 -5.55 8.15
CA THR A 103 8.68 -6.36 7.00
C THR A 103 9.68 -5.65 6.09
N HIS A 104 10.07 -4.42 6.40
CA HIS A 104 10.95 -3.60 5.55
C HIS A 104 12.26 -3.26 6.26
N ILE A 105 13.40 -3.41 5.57
CA ILE A 105 14.74 -3.04 6.09
C ILE A 105 14.98 -1.52 6.23
N LEU A 106 14.05 -0.69 5.75
CA LEU A 106 14.24 0.75 5.71
C LEU A 106 13.88 1.35 7.08
N PRO A 107 14.57 2.42 7.52
CA PRO A 107 14.16 3.15 8.70
C PRO A 107 12.73 3.67 8.57
N ARG A 108 11.98 3.73 9.68
CA ARG A 108 10.60 4.25 9.73
C ARG A 108 10.43 5.58 9.00
N ALA A 109 11.34 6.52 9.24
CA ALA A 109 11.28 7.84 8.60
C ALA A 109 11.31 7.76 7.07
N VAL A 110 11.98 6.74 6.49
CA VAL A 110 11.99 6.52 5.04
C VAL A 110 10.64 5.97 4.58
N VAL A 111 10.08 4.98 5.30
CA VAL A 111 8.74 4.42 5.00
C VAL A 111 7.66 5.51 5.04
N GLU A 112 7.66 6.33 6.09
CA GLU A 112 6.74 7.46 6.23
C GLU A 112 6.94 8.53 5.13
N ASN A 113 8.20 8.77 4.73
CA ASN A 113 8.49 9.68 3.63
C ASN A 113 8.00 9.14 2.28
N THR A 114 7.99 7.82 2.06
CA THR A 114 7.43 7.23 0.84
C THR A 114 5.93 7.54 0.71
N VAL A 115 5.18 7.41 1.81
CA VAL A 115 3.77 7.80 1.85
C VAL A 115 3.60 9.29 1.56
N ARG A 116 4.41 10.14 2.20
CA ARG A 116 4.35 11.60 1.97
C ARG A 116 4.65 11.97 0.53
N MET A 117 5.64 11.32 -0.09
CA MET A 117 5.98 11.51 -1.49
C MET A 117 4.82 11.09 -2.39
N ALA A 118 4.21 9.93 -2.15
CA ALA A 118 3.06 9.46 -2.91
C ALA A 118 1.87 10.43 -2.81
N ALA A 119 1.55 10.91 -1.61
CA ALA A 119 0.50 11.91 -1.39
C ALA A 119 0.82 13.23 -2.10
N GLY A 120 2.09 13.61 -2.20
CA GLY A 120 2.53 14.82 -2.90
C GLY A 120 2.20 14.84 -4.40
N TYR A 121 2.07 13.69 -5.05
CA TYR A 121 1.61 13.61 -6.45
C TYR A 121 0.11 13.84 -6.61
N LEU A 122 -0.66 13.70 -5.53
CA LEU A 122 -2.12 13.91 -5.51
C LEU A 122 -2.47 15.40 -5.27
N ASP A 123 -1.73 16.30 -5.93
CA ASP A 123 -1.98 17.74 -5.94
C ASP A 123 -2.69 18.11 -7.24
N LYS A 124 -3.73 18.95 -7.15
CA LYS A 124 -4.56 19.33 -8.31
C LYS A 124 -3.74 19.87 -9.47
N ARG A 125 -2.69 20.66 -9.20
CA ARG A 125 -1.84 21.26 -10.24
C ARG A 125 -1.00 20.21 -10.95
N ILE A 126 -0.48 19.24 -10.19
CA ILE A 126 0.30 18.13 -10.74
C ILE A 126 -0.59 17.25 -11.60
N LEU A 127 -1.77 16.88 -11.09
CA LEU A 127 -2.75 16.08 -11.82
C LEU A 127 -3.23 16.80 -13.10
N THR A 128 -3.51 18.10 -13.03
CA THR A 128 -3.86 18.90 -14.21
C THR A 128 -2.73 18.89 -15.24
N ALA A 129 -1.50 19.15 -14.81
CA ALA A 129 -0.35 19.17 -15.71
C ALA A 129 -0.11 17.80 -16.36
N ASP A 130 -0.29 16.71 -15.62
CA ASP A 130 -0.15 15.35 -16.16
C ASP A 130 -1.23 15.05 -17.22
N VAL A 131 -2.47 15.47 -16.99
CA VAL A 131 -3.54 15.36 -18.00
C VAL A 131 -3.19 16.18 -19.25
N GLU A 132 -2.85 17.46 -19.09
CA GLU A 132 -2.54 18.35 -20.22
C GLU A 132 -1.34 17.87 -21.04
N GLN A 133 -0.36 17.24 -20.39
CA GLN A 133 0.82 16.69 -21.05
C GLN A 133 0.54 15.40 -21.82
N ASN A 134 -0.33 14.52 -21.29
CA ASN A 134 -0.54 13.18 -21.85
C ASN A 134 -1.76 13.08 -22.78
N PHE A 135 -2.70 14.03 -22.72
CA PHE A 135 -3.93 13.99 -23.52
C PHE A 135 -4.00 15.18 -24.50
N PRO A 136 -4.04 14.91 -25.82
CA PRO A 136 -4.07 15.97 -26.84
C PRO A 136 -5.30 16.89 -26.79
N ASP A 137 -6.46 16.39 -26.32
CA ASP A 137 -7.64 17.21 -26.02
C ASP A 137 -8.25 16.79 -24.67
N PRO A 138 -7.85 17.43 -23.55
CA PRO A 138 -8.38 17.14 -22.22
C PRO A 138 -9.89 17.33 -22.08
N ARG A 139 -10.53 18.08 -22.99
CA ARG A 139 -12.00 18.32 -22.95
C ARG A 139 -12.81 17.14 -23.46
N ALA A 140 -12.15 16.14 -24.06
CA ALA A 140 -12.77 14.91 -24.52
C ALA A 140 -12.85 13.83 -23.43
N LEU A 141 -12.33 14.11 -22.23
CA LEU A 141 -12.33 13.24 -21.05
C LEU A 141 -13.47 13.56 -20.08
#